data_AF-A0A6I5C8C6-F1
#
_entry.id   AF-A0A6I5C8C6-F1
#
_cell.length_a   1.000
_cell.length_b   1.000
_cell.length_c   1.000
_cell.angle_alpha   90.00
_cell.angle_beta   90.00
_cell.angle_gamma   90.00
#
_symmetry.space_group_name_H-M   'P 1'
#
loop_
_entity.id
_entity.type
_entity.pdbx_description
1 polymer ?
#
loop_
_entity_poly.entity_id
_entity_poly.type
_entity_poly.pdbx_seq_one_letter_code
_entity_poly.pdbx_strand_id
1 'polypeptide(L)'
;GLSPALPPGGEREARRRVTAYWRSGLDDYERTHDDLAGDATSRLSAHLHFGTLSPVELVHRARRRGGAGADAFVRQLAWRDFHRQVLAARPAAAHADYRTRHDHWRPERVARADIEAWREGRTGYPVVDAAMRQLRHEGWMHNRARLLTASFLTKTLYVDWRVGAAHFLHWLV
;
A
#
# COMPACT_ATOMS: atom_id res chain seq x y z
N GLY A 1 -11.10 -5.87 -13.46
CA GLY A 1 -12.04 -6.84 -12.86
C GLY A 1 -12.00 -6.69 -11.35
N LEU A 2 -12.90 -7.31 -10.59
CA LEU A 2 -12.79 -7.30 -9.13
C LEU A 2 -11.82 -8.40 -8.68
N SER A 3 -11.04 -8.14 -7.62
CA SER A 3 -10.13 -9.14 -7.07
C SER A 3 -10.93 -10.31 -6.46
N PRO A 4 -10.57 -11.59 -6.70
CA PRO A 4 -11.33 -12.75 -6.22
C PRO A 4 -11.53 -12.83 -4.70
N ALA A 5 -10.53 -12.40 -3.93
CA ALA A 5 -10.50 -12.48 -2.47
C ALA A 5 -10.55 -11.09 -1.82
N LEU A 6 -11.41 -10.20 -2.35
CA LEU A 6 -11.60 -8.88 -1.77
C LEU A 6 -12.01 -8.97 -0.28
N PRO A 7 -11.41 -8.17 0.60
CA PRO A 7 -11.79 -8.16 2.00
C PRO A 7 -13.23 -7.64 2.17
N PRO A 8 -14.02 -8.22 3.08
CA PRO A 8 -15.34 -7.67 3.42
C PRO A 8 -15.22 -6.23 3.91
N GLY A 9 -16.17 -5.39 3.52
CA GLY A 9 -16.25 -3.97 3.87
C GLY A 9 -17.26 -3.66 4.97
N GLY A 10 -17.35 -2.36 5.31
CA GLY A 10 -18.33 -1.82 6.25
C GLY A 10 -17.82 -1.65 7.68
N GLU A 11 -18.48 -0.78 8.44
CA GLU A 11 -18.04 -0.42 9.80
C GLU A 11 -18.00 -1.63 10.74
N ARG A 12 -19.02 -2.51 10.72
CA ARG A 12 -19.04 -3.71 11.57
C ARG A 12 -17.79 -4.58 11.36
N GLU A 13 -17.38 -4.74 10.11
CA GLU A 13 -16.18 -5.49 9.77
C GLU A 13 -14.90 -4.77 10.21
N ALA A 14 -14.84 -3.44 10.00
CA ALA A 14 -13.73 -2.62 10.46
C ALA A 14 -13.54 -2.73 11.99
N ARG A 15 -14.64 -2.68 12.75
CA ARG A 15 -14.68 -2.82 14.20
C ARG A 15 -14.20 -4.20 14.66
N ARG A 16 -14.61 -5.25 13.95
CA ARG A 16 -14.13 -6.62 14.21
C ARG A 16 -12.62 -6.73 14.00
N ARG A 17 -12.11 -6.23 12.87
CA ARG A 17 -10.68 -6.28 12.52
C ARG A 17 -9.82 -5.48 13.48
N VAL A 18 -10.19 -4.24 13.80
CA VAL A 18 -9.42 -3.42 14.74
C VAL A 18 -9.38 -4.07 16.12
N THR A 19 -10.48 -4.65 16.58
CA THR A 19 -10.53 -5.33 17.89
C THR A 19 -9.64 -6.57 17.90
N ALA A 20 -9.66 -7.37 16.83
CA ALA A 20 -8.77 -8.53 16.71
C ALA A 20 -7.30 -8.09 16.70
N TYR A 21 -6.95 -7.08 15.89
CA TYR A 21 -5.57 -6.59 15.79
C TYR A 21 -5.05 -5.98 17.10
N TRP A 22 -5.89 -5.27 17.84
CA TRP A 22 -5.49 -4.69 19.14
C TRP A 22 -5.20 -5.73 20.21
N ARG A 23 -5.73 -6.97 20.09
CA ARG A 23 -5.50 -8.04 21.07
C ARG A 23 -4.13 -8.69 20.95
N SER A 24 -3.56 -8.74 19.75
CA SER A 24 -2.34 -9.55 19.51
C SER A 24 -1.32 -8.94 18.55
N GLY A 25 -1.69 -7.94 17.73
CA GLY A 25 -0.79 -7.41 16.71
C GLY A 25 -0.11 -6.09 17.06
N LEU A 26 -0.79 -5.23 17.84
CA LEU A 26 -0.32 -3.86 18.05
C LEU A 26 1.01 -3.77 18.81
N ASP A 27 1.20 -4.60 19.83
CA ASP A 27 2.38 -4.50 20.72
C ASP A 27 3.67 -4.88 19.99
N ASP A 28 3.62 -5.87 19.10
CA ASP A 28 4.74 -6.34 18.29
C ASP A 28 4.95 -5.54 17.00
N TYR A 29 4.06 -4.60 16.68
CA TYR A 29 3.99 -3.97 15.36
C TYR A 29 5.31 -3.33 14.93
N GLU A 30 6.04 -2.68 15.85
CA GLU A 30 7.32 -2.05 15.52
C GLU A 30 8.36 -3.05 14.98
N ARG A 31 8.31 -4.30 15.46
CA ARG A 31 9.24 -5.35 15.06
C ARG A 31 8.78 -6.08 13.80
N THR A 32 7.47 -6.20 13.59
CA THR A 32 6.89 -7.12 12.59
C THR A 32 6.35 -6.43 11.35
N HIS A 33 6.16 -5.10 11.33
CA HIS A 33 5.50 -4.41 10.22
C HIS A 33 6.21 -4.50 8.86
N ASP A 34 7.47 -4.91 8.86
CA ASP A 34 8.29 -5.08 7.65
C ASP A 34 8.44 -6.54 7.22
N ASP A 35 7.97 -7.50 8.04
CA ASP A 35 7.98 -8.91 7.70
C ASP A 35 6.93 -9.19 6.62
N LEU A 36 7.41 -9.33 5.39
CA LEU A 36 6.57 -9.55 4.21
C LEU A 36 5.81 -10.89 4.28
N ALA A 37 6.38 -11.91 4.92
CA ALA A 37 5.78 -13.24 5.00
C ALA A 37 4.88 -13.40 6.24
N GLY A 38 5.13 -12.63 7.31
CA GLY A 38 4.48 -12.79 8.60
C GLY A 38 3.03 -12.30 8.71
N ASP A 39 2.52 -11.57 7.71
CA ASP A 39 1.14 -11.01 7.69
C ASP A 39 0.71 -10.32 9.00
N ALA A 40 1.64 -9.63 9.64
CA ALA A 40 1.46 -9.10 11.00
C ALA A 40 0.89 -7.67 11.03
N THR A 41 0.30 -7.20 9.94
CA THR A 41 -0.20 -5.81 9.83
C THR A 41 -1.71 -5.73 10.03
N SER A 42 -2.19 -4.54 10.39
CA SER A 42 -3.61 -4.34 10.72
C SER A 42 -4.60 -4.60 9.57
N ARG A 43 -4.14 -4.55 8.31
CA ARG A 43 -4.99 -4.61 7.10
C ARG A 43 -6.19 -3.63 7.14
N LEU A 44 -6.04 -2.47 7.80
CA LEU A 44 -7.12 -1.46 7.97
C LEU A 44 -7.16 -0.40 6.85
N SER A 45 -6.29 -0.47 5.83
CA SER A 45 -6.14 0.58 4.81
C SER A 45 -7.44 0.90 4.07
N ALA A 46 -8.16 -0.14 3.60
CA ALA A 46 -9.43 0.02 2.89
C ALA A 46 -10.50 0.66 3.79
N HIS A 47 -10.58 0.23 5.05
CA HIS A 47 -11.54 0.79 6.01
C HIS A 47 -11.29 2.28 6.30
N LEU A 48 -10.02 2.68 6.36
CA LEU A 48 -9.59 4.08 6.53
C LEU A 48 -9.78 4.92 5.26
N HIS A 49 -9.75 4.30 4.08
CA HIS A 49 -10.03 4.94 2.79
C HIS A 49 -11.52 5.26 2.66
N PHE A 50 -12.38 4.26 2.87
CA PHE A 50 -13.84 4.40 2.77
C PHE A 50 -14.52 5.07 3.98
N GLY A 51 -13.76 5.50 4.99
CA GLY A 51 -14.31 6.19 6.16
C GLY A 51 -15.13 5.31 7.11
N THR A 52 -15.09 3.99 6.94
CA THR A 52 -15.74 3.02 7.85
C THR A 52 -15.03 2.89 9.20
N LEU A 53 -13.88 3.55 9.36
CA LEU A 53 -13.10 3.63 10.58
C LEU A 53 -12.43 5.00 10.70
N SER A 54 -12.53 5.63 11.87
CA SER A 54 -11.94 6.95 12.11
C SER A 54 -10.45 6.85 12.44
N PRO A 55 -9.54 7.53 11.70
CA PRO A 55 -8.11 7.53 12.02
C PRO A 55 -7.82 8.19 13.37
N VAL A 56 -8.56 9.24 13.74
CA VAL A 56 -8.42 9.95 15.03
C VAL A 56 -8.75 9.02 16.19
N GLU A 57 -9.80 8.22 16.03
CA GLU A 57 -10.16 7.22 17.02
C GLU A 57 -9.03 6.20 17.22
N LEU A 58 -8.42 5.71 16.14
CA LEU A 58 -7.30 4.77 16.21
C LEU A 58 -6.09 5.37 16.91
N VAL A 59 -5.77 6.64 16.63
CA VAL A 59 -4.69 7.36 17.32
C VAL A 59 -4.96 7.42 18.83
N HIS A 60 -6.16 7.80 19.26
CA HIS A 60 -6.50 7.83 20.68
C HIS A 60 -6.44 6.44 21.33
N ARG A 61 -6.94 5.41 20.65
CA ARG A 61 -6.87 4.02 21.15
C ARG A 61 -5.43 3.53 21.27
N ALA A 62 -4.58 3.79 20.27
CA ALA A 62 -3.16 3.42 20.29
C ALA A 62 -2.40 4.17 21.40
N ARG A 63 -2.58 5.48 21.52
CA ARG A 63 -1.94 6.28 22.58
C ARG A 63 -2.35 5.84 23.99
N ARG A 64 -3.61 5.44 24.19
CA ARG A 64 -4.04 4.86 25.47
C ARG A 64 -3.41 3.49 25.75
N ARG A 65 -3.16 2.69 24.71
CA ARG A 65 -2.45 1.40 24.85
C ARG A 65 -0.99 1.61 25.25
N GLY A 66 -0.35 2.62 24.64
CA GLY A 66 1.07 2.94 24.83
C GLY A 66 2.01 1.88 24.28
N GLY A 67 3.31 2.14 24.40
CA GLY A 67 4.37 1.23 23.96
C GLY A 67 4.80 1.43 22.50
N ALA A 68 5.94 0.82 22.17
CA ALA A 68 6.65 1.13 20.94
C ALA A 68 5.90 0.71 19.67
N GLY A 69 5.17 -0.41 19.72
CA GLY A 69 4.26 -0.83 18.65
C GLY A 69 3.09 0.14 18.42
N ALA A 70 2.55 0.73 19.48
CA ALA A 70 1.50 1.76 19.37
C ALA A 70 2.04 3.06 18.76
N ASP A 71 3.24 3.50 19.16
CA ASP A 71 3.90 4.66 18.58
C ASP A 71 4.22 4.45 17.10
N ALA A 72 4.75 3.26 16.75
CA ALA A 72 4.97 2.86 15.37
C ALA A 72 3.68 2.89 14.54
N PHE A 73 2.58 2.38 15.08
CA PHE A 73 1.28 2.41 14.42
C PHE A 73 0.78 3.85 14.19
N VAL A 74 0.91 4.73 15.19
CA VAL A 74 0.54 6.16 15.05
C VAL A 74 1.39 6.86 14.00
N ARG A 75 2.70 6.56 13.89
CA ARG A 75 3.56 7.10 12.82
C ARG A 75 3.04 6.73 11.44
N GLN A 76 2.52 5.52 11.24
CA GLN A 76 1.94 5.10 9.95
C GLN A 76 0.62 5.81 9.63
N LEU A 77 -0.21 6.12 10.64
CA LEU A 77 -1.38 6.98 10.45
C LEU A 77 -0.97 8.42 10.10
N ALA A 78 0.12 8.93 10.69
CA ALA A 78 0.65 10.24 10.33
C ALA A 78 1.14 10.28 8.87
N TRP A 79 1.74 9.20 8.35
CA TRP A 79 2.10 9.08 6.93
C TRP A 79 0.90 9.20 5.99
N ARG A 80 -0.24 8.62 6.34
CA ARG A 80 -1.49 8.79 5.58
C ARG A 80 -1.88 10.27 5.48
N ASP A 81 -1.86 10.98 6.60
CA ASP A 81 -2.26 12.39 6.63
C ASP A 81 -1.23 13.30 5.98
N PHE A 82 0.06 12.97 6.10
CA PHE A 82 1.13 13.64 5.36
C PHE A 82 0.89 13.58 3.85
N HIS A 83 0.57 12.41 3.28
CA HIS A 83 0.29 12.31 1.84
C HIS A 83 -0.95 13.11 1.41
N ARG A 84 -1.96 13.22 2.27
CA ARG A 84 -3.12 14.10 2.03
C ARG A 84 -2.71 15.57 2.02
N GLN A 85 -1.88 15.99 2.97
CA GLN A 85 -1.36 17.37 3.03
C GLN A 85 -0.50 17.70 1.81
N VAL A 86 0.36 16.77 1.38
CA VAL A 86 1.17 16.95 0.15
C VAL A 86 0.28 17.16 -1.06
N LEU A 87 -0.75 16.33 -1.26
CA LEU A 87 -1.67 16.48 -2.40
C LEU A 87 -2.53 17.74 -2.30
N ALA A 88 -2.95 18.14 -1.11
CA ALA A 88 -3.67 19.39 -0.90
C ALA A 88 -2.80 20.62 -1.25
N ALA A 89 -1.53 20.61 -0.85
CA ALA A 89 -0.61 21.70 -1.13
C ALA A 89 -0.08 21.69 -2.58
N ARG A 90 0.01 20.51 -3.21
CA ARG A 90 0.58 20.30 -4.55
C ARG A 90 -0.26 19.31 -5.36
N PRO A 91 -1.46 19.70 -5.83
CA PRO A 91 -2.36 18.79 -6.54
C PRO A 91 -1.74 18.16 -7.79
N ALA A 92 -0.87 18.90 -8.49
CA ALA A 92 -0.16 18.41 -9.66
C ALA A 92 0.71 17.17 -9.38
N ALA A 93 1.16 16.95 -8.14
CA ALA A 93 1.96 15.78 -7.77
C ALA A 93 1.23 14.43 -7.95
N ALA A 94 -0.10 14.45 -8.16
CA ALA A 94 -0.86 13.26 -8.52
C ALA A 94 -0.54 12.74 -9.95
N HIS A 95 -0.11 13.62 -10.85
CA HIS A 95 0.07 13.30 -12.28
C HIS A 95 1.38 13.83 -12.86
N ALA A 96 2.09 14.70 -12.16
CA ALA A 96 3.36 15.29 -12.53
C ALA A 96 4.44 14.97 -11.49
N ASP A 97 5.68 14.95 -11.93
CA ASP A 97 6.80 14.64 -11.04
C ASP A 97 6.93 15.74 -9.98
N TYR A 98 6.89 15.36 -8.70
CA TYR A 98 7.03 16.33 -7.61
C TYR A 98 8.39 17.05 -7.64
N ARG A 99 9.43 16.32 -8.07
CA ARG A 99 10.76 16.85 -8.38
C ARG A 99 11.18 16.25 -9.72
N THR A 100 11.11 17.05 -10.78
CA THR A 100 11.58 16.62 -12.09
C THR A 100 13.07 16.31 -12.03
N ARG A 101 13.46 15.21 -12.66
CA ARG A 101 14.86 14.86 -12.94
C ARG A 101 15.15 14.79 -14.43
N HIS A 102 14.22 15.29 -15.25
CA HIS A 102 14.27 15.14 -16.71
C HIS A 102 14.43 13.67 -17.12
N ASP A 103 13.69 12.78 -16.46
CA ASP A 103 13.77 11.34 -16.70
C ASP A 103 13.32 10.99 -18.13
N HIS A 104 14.11 10.16 -18.80
CA HIS A 104 13.82 9.66 -20.15
C HIS A 104 13.32 8.21 -20.07
N TRP A 105 12.08 8.04 -19.66
CA TRP A 105 11.45 6.72 -19.54
C TRP A 105 11.51 5.93 -20.85
N ARG A 106 11.63 4.60 -20.74
CA ARG A 106 11.47 3.74 -21.93
C ARG A 106 10.09 3.97 -22.53
N PRO A 107 9.99 4.18 -23.86
CA PRO A 107 8.69 4.33 -24.50
C PRO A 107 7.82 3.11 -24.22
N GLU A 108 6.55 3.33 -23.85
CA GLU A 108 5.64 2.24 -23.45
C GLU A 108 5.53 1.14 -24.51
N ARG A 109 5.55 1.50 -25.80
CA ARG A 109 5.56 0.53 -26.91
C ARG A 109 6.73 -0.45 -26.87
N VAL A 110 7.90 0.01 -26.38
CA VAL A 110 9.12 -0.81 -26.26
C VAL A 110 9.09 -1.64 -24.98
N ALA A 111 8.55 -1.08 -23.89
CA ALA A 111 8.46 -1.76 -22.60
C ALA A 111 7.18 -2.61 -22.44
N ARG A 112 6.33 -2.71 -23.46
CA ARG A 112 5.00 -3.35 -23.38
C ARG A 112 5.04 -4.76 -22.80
N ALA A 113 5.95 -5.60 -23.28
CA ALA A 113 6.08 -6.98 -22.78
C ALA A 113 6.48 -7.02 -21.31
N ASP A 114 7.44 -6.17 -20.89
CA ASP A 114 7.88 -6.08 -19.49
C ASP A 114 6.77 -5.55 -18.58
N ILE A 115 6.00 -4.57 -19.05
CA ILE A 115 4.86 -4.00 -18.33
C ILE A 115 3.79 -5.07 -18.10
N GLU A 116 3.42 -5.84 -19.13
CA GLU A 116 2.44 -6.92 -18.98
C GLU A 116 2.97 -8.04 -18.07
N ALA A 117 4.24 -8.44 -18.23
CA ALA A 117 4.87 -9.39 -17.32
C ALA A 117 4.84 -8.92 -15.86
N TRP A 118 5.10 -7.63 -15.61
CA TRP A 118 4.99 -7.03 -14.28
C TRP A 118 3.56 -7.01 -13.76
N ARG A 119 2.58 -6.54 -14.56
CA ARG A 119 1.15 -6.52 -14.20
C ARG A 119 0.63 -7.90 -13.82
N GLU A 120 1.10 -8.94 -14.50
CA GLU A 120 0.64 -10.31 -14.31
C GLU A 120 1.47 -11.11 -13.30
N GLY A 121 2.56 -10.55 -12.79
CA GLY A 121 3.49 -11.23 -11.89
C GLY A 121 4.17 -12.42 -12.55
N ARG A 122 4.74 -12.20 -13.74
CA ARG A 122 5.55 -13.17 -14.52
C ARG A 122 6.90 -12.57 -14.93
N THR A 123 7.47 -11.73 -14.09
CA THR A 123 8.76 -11.08 -14.32
C THR A 123 9.94 -12.03 -14.16
N GLY A 124 9.74 -13.18 -13.50
CA GLY A 124 10.81 -14.10 -13.13
C GLY A 124 11.50 -13.73 -11.81
N TYR A 125 11.09 -12.64 -11.16
CA TYR A 125 11.56 -12.23 -9.84
C TYR A 125 10.53 -12.65 -8.78
N PRO A 126 10.78 -13.69 -7.96
CA PRO A 126 9.75 -14.32 -7.13
C PRO A 126 9.01 -13.34 -6.20
N VAL A 127 9.72 -12.39 -5.59
CA VAL A 127 9.11 -11.42 -4.68
C VAL A 127 8.22 -10.41 -5.41
N VAL A 128 8.60 -9.99 -6.62
CA VAL A 128 7.79 -9.09 -7.46
C VAL A 128 6.56 -9.84 -7.95
N ASP A 129 6.75 -11.05 -8.43
CA ASP A 129 5.68 -11.89 -8.96
C ASP A 129 4.64 -12.24 -7.90
N ALA A 130 5.09 -12.65 -6.70
CA ALA A 130 4.20 -12.92 -5.57
C ALA A 130 3.39 -11.68 -5.17
N ALA A 131 4.04 -10.51 -5.09
CA ALA A 131 3.37 -9.25 -4.74
C ALA A 131 2.31 -8.85 -5.77
N MET A 132 2.64 -8.90 -7.07
CA MET A 132 1.70 -8.52 -8.14
C MET A 132 0.51 -9.49 -8.23
N ARG A 133 0.74 -10.78 -7.96
CA ARG A 133 -0.33 -11.78 -7.82
C ARG A 133 -1.19 -11.52 -6.60
N GLN A 134 -0.60 -11.15 -5.45
CA GLN A 134 -1.34 -10.77 -4.24
C GLN A 134 -2.27 -9.59 -4.51
N LEU A 135 -1.75 -8.53 -5.15
CA LEU A 135 -2.54 -7.36 -5.51
C LEU A 135 -3.78 -7.74 -6.33
N ARG A 136 -3.60 -8.56 -7.37
CA ARG A 136 -4.71 -9.02 -8.22
C ARG A 136 -5.67 -9.96 -7.51
N HIS A 137 -5.18 -10.76 -6.56
CA HIS A 137 -6.01 -11.74 -5.87
C HIS A 137 -6.82 -11.12 -4.73
N GLU A 138 -6.19 -10.30 -3.89
CA GLU A 138 -6.77 -9.77 -2.65
C GLU A 138 -7.28 -8.33 -2.79
N GLY A 139 -6.88 -7.60 -3.84
CA GLY A 139 -7.08 -6.15 -3.91
C GLY A 139 -6.30 -5.39 -2.83
N TRP A 140 -5.32 -6.08 -2.22
CA TRP A 140 -4.47 -5.56 -1.17
C TRP A 140 -3.04 -6.04 -1.42
N MET A 141 -2.07 -5.24 -1.00
CA MET A 141 -0.66 -5.60 -1.08
C MET A 141 0.06 -5.05 0.14
N HIS A 142 0.96 -5.85 0.72
CA HIS A 142 1.81 -5.42 1.83
C HIS A 142 2.66 -4.19 1.46
N ASN A 143 2.89 -3.27 2.41
CA ASN A 143 3.59 -2.01 2.13
C ASN A 143 5.01 -2.24 1.57
N ARG A 144 5.77 -3.17 2.16
CA ARG A 144 7.12 -3.53 1.66
C ARG A 144 7.08 -4.05 0.22
N ALA A 145 6.07 -4.85 -0.13
CA ALA A 145 5.87 -5.33 -1.49
C ALA A 145 5.54 -4.20 -2.47
N ARG A 146 4.74 -3.20 -2.06
CA ARG A 146 4.45 -2.01 -2.88
C ARG A 146 5.73 -1.25 -3.22
N LEU A 147 6.60 -1.05 -2.23
CA LEU A 147 7.89 -0.37 -2.44
C LEU A 147 8.79 -1.15 -3.40
N LEU A 148 8.90 -2.47 -3.22
CA LEU A 148 9.72 -3.34 -4.07
C LEU A 148 9.22 -3.35 -5.53
N THR A 149 7.92 -3.58 -5.74
CA THR A 149 7.33 -3.69 -7.08
C THR A 149 7.33 -2.34 -7.82
N ALA A 150 7.08 -1.23 -7.13
CA ALA A 150 7.17 0.11 -7.71
C ALA A 150 8.62 0.49 -8.04
N SER A 151 9.58 0.16 -7.17
CA SER A 151 11.01 0.37 -7.45
C SER A 151 11.49 -0.50 -8.61
N PHE A 152 11.05 -1.75 -8.71
CA PHE A 152 11.38 -2.64 -9.82
C PHE A 152 10.88 -2.05 -11.15
N LEU A 153 9.63 -1.59 -11.21
CA LEU A 153 9.08 -0.95 -12.41
C LEU A 153 9.87 0.30 -12.83
N THR A 154 10.10 1.21 -11.89
CA THR A 154 10.69 2.54 -12.18
C THR A 154 12.20 2.52 -12.34
N LYS A 155 12.91 1.62 -11.64
CA LYS A 155 14.38 1.61 -11.64
C LYS A 155 14.99 0.44 -12.40
N THR A 156 14.36 -0.74 -12.36
CA THR A 156 14.89 -1.93 -13.05
C THR A 156 14.35 -2.01 -14.47
N LEU A 157 13.04 -1.89 -14.64
CA LEU A 157 12.41 -1.88 -15.97
C LEU A 157 12.48 -0.49 -16.63
N TYR A 158 12.77 0.56 -15.87
CA TYR A 158 12.85 1.95 -16.31
C TYR A 158 11.61 2.44 -17.07
N VAL A 159 10.44 2.10 -16.52
CA VAL A 159 9.12 2.48 -17.03
C VAL A 159 8.56 3.68 -16.25
N ASP A 160 7.82 4.55 -16.94
CA ASP A 160 7.12 5.68 -16.33
C ASP A 160 6.27 5.24 -15.13
N TRP A 161 6.50 5.86 -13.98
CA TRP A 161 5.81 5.57 -12.73
C TRP A 161 4.28 5.68 -12.83
N ARG A 162 3.76 6.51 -13.76
CA ARG A 162 2.32 6.67 -14.00
C ARG A 162 1.66 5.37 -14.44
N VAL A 163 2.37 4.50 -15.16
CA VAL A 163 1.89 3.17 -15.54
C VAL A 163 1.64 2.32 -14.30
N GLY A 164 2.57 2.35 -13.35
CA GLY A 164 2.45 1.63 -12.07
C GLY A 164 1.36 2.22 -11.17
N ALA A 165 1.30 3.55 -11.07
CA ALA A 165 0.28 4.25 -10.29
C ALA A 165 -1.14 3.93 -10.78
N ALA A 166 -1.37 3.95 -12.10
CA ALA A 166 -2.65 3.57 -12.69
C ALA A 166 -3.01 2.11 -12.41
N HIS A 167 -2.03 1.20 -12.49
CA HIS A 167 -2.27 -0.22 -12.19
C HIS A 167 -2.60 -0.46 -10.71
N PHE A 168 -1.90 0.20 -9.79
CA PHE A 168 -2.17 0.10 -8.36
C PHE A 168 -3.53 0.67 -8.00
N LEU A 169 -3.89 1.82 -8.57
CA LEU A 169 -5.20 2.45 -8.36
C LEU A 169 -6.35 1.56 -8.85
N HIS A 170 -6.13 0.78 -9.92
CA HIS A 170 -7.16 -0.13 -10.44
C HIS A 170 -7.47 -1.30 -9.50
N TRP A 171 -6.46 -1.84 -8.81
CA TRP A 171 -6.60 -3.08 -8.04
C TRP A 171 -6.69 -2.87 -6.52
N LEU A 172 -6.09 -1.80 -5.98
CA LEU A 172 -6.12 -1.54 -4.54
C LEU A 172 -7.51 -1.08 -4.09
N VAL A 173 -8.01 -1.70 -3.02
CA VAL A 173 -9.17 -1.24 -2.26
C VAL A 173 -8.82 -0.47 -0.98
#